data_AF-A0A1I5F196-F1
#
_entry.id   AF-A0A1I5F196-F1
#
_cell.length_a   1.000
_cell.length_b   1.000
_cell.length_c   1.000
_cell.angle_alpha   90.00
_cell.angle_beta   90.00
_cell.angle_gamma   90.00
#
_symmetry.space_group_name_H-M   'P 1'
#
loop_
_entity.id
_entity.type
_entity.pdbx_description
1 polymer ?
#
loop_
_entity_poly.entity_id
_entity_poly.type
_entity_poly.pdbx_seq_one_letter_code
_entity_poly.pdbx_strand_id
1 'polypeptide(L)'
;MSDNRQSLADLASLTNQPAPAAPAEQALPTSEGDIAAPVSNEPVREPMPLREQILDKQGRAYATGRRKDAVARVWVKPGTGKITINGRDQEVYFARPTLRLVINQVFGITEREGQYDVVCTVKGGGLSGQAGAVKHGISQALTRFEPVLRASVKAAGFLTRDSRVVERKKYGKAKARRSFQFSKR
;
A
#
# COMPACT_ATOMS: atom_id res chain seq x y z
N MET A 1 -36.48 13.24 48.13
CA MET A 1 -36.25 11.80 47.95
C MET A 1 -35.03 11.63 47.06
N SER A 2 -34.05 10.93 47.63
CA SER A 2 -32.73 10.51 47.15
C SER A 2 -32.39 10.58 45.66
N ASP A 3 -31.17 11.11 45.43
CA ASP A 3 -30.36 11.07 44.23
C ASP A 3 -30.24 9.68 43.58
N ASN A 4 -30.24 9.64 42.24
CA ASN A 4 -29.67 8.53 41.46
C ASN A 4 -28.88 9.10 40.27
N ARG A 5 -27.76 9.78 40.58
CA ARG A 5 -26.66 9.94 39.63
C ARG A 5 -25.80 8.70 39.75
N GLN A 6 -26.02 7.74 38.86
CA GLN A 6 -25.13 6.60 38.66
C GLN A 6 -23.70 7.10 38.46
N SER A 7 -22.85 6.74 39.41
CA SER A 7 -21.47 7.16 39.51
C SER A 7 -20.58 6.23 38.69
N LEU A 8 -19.49 6.79 38.18
CA LEU A 8 -18.46 6.15 37.35
C LEU A 8 -17.68 5.00 38.05
N ALA A 9 -18.14 4.53 39.21
CA ALA A 9 -17.52 3.42 39.95
C ALA A 9 -17.97 2.03 39.47
N ASP A 10 -19.15 1.92 38.86
CA ASP A 10 -19.74 0.63 38.48
C ASP A 10 -19.23 0.04 37.15
N LEU A 11 -18.45 0.79 36.37
CA LEU A 11 -17.84 0.30 35.12
C LEU A 11 -16.44 -0.30 35.32
N ALA A 12 -15.77 0.01 36.44
CA ALA A 12 -14.41 -0.50 36.72
C ALA A 12 -14.42 -1.99 37.15
N SER A 13 -15.51 -2.46 37.75
CA SER A 13 -15.68 -3.83 38.27
C SER A 13 -15.93 -4.89 37.18
N LEU A 14 -16.13 -4.50 35.92
CA LEU A 14 -16.34 -5.42 34.79
C LEU A 14 -15.04 -5.79 34.03
N THR A 15 -13.91 -5.16 34.34
CA THR A 15 -12.65 -5.37 33.61
C THR A 15 -11.67 -6.31 34.30
N ASN A 16 -12.01 -6.84 35.48
CA ASN A 16 -11.15 -7.74 36.23
C ASN A 16 -11.87 -9.04 36.61
N GLN A 17 -12.28 -9.81 35.61
CA GLN A 17 -12.65 -11.22 35.76
C GLN A 17 -11.60 -12.11 35.09
N PRO A 18 -10.89 -12.97 35.85
CA PRO A 18 -10.04 -14.00 35.29
C PRO A 18 -10.91 -15.14 34.72
N ALA A 19 -10.58 -15.57 33.50
CA ALA A 19 -11.22 -16.73 32.86
C ALA A 19 -10.99 -18.01 33.69
N PRO A 20 -12.02 -18.86 33.87
CA PRO A 20 -11.88 -20.05 34.70
C PRO A 20 -11.02 -21.12 34.01
N ALA A 21 -10.02 -21.57 34.76
CA ALA A 21 -9.20 -22.74 34.47
C ALA A 21 -10.06 -24.02 34.49
N ALA A 22 -9.83 -24.88 33.50
CA ALA A 22 -10.38 -26.22 33.42
C ALA A 22 -9.89 -27.08 34.61
N PRO A 23 -10.75 -27.89 35.24
CA PRO A 23 -10.32 -28.83 36.28
C PRO A 23 -9.66 -30.06 35.64
N ALA A 24 -8.49 -30.41 36.15
CA ALA A 24 -7.84 -31.69 35.93
C ALA A 24 -8.20 -32.64 37.08
N GLU A 25 -8.76 -33.80 36.77
CA GLU A 25 -8.56 -35.03 37.56
C GLU A 25 -9.02 -36.26 36.78
N GLN A 26 -8.07 -37.12 36.39
CA GLN A 26 -7.98 -38.55 36.76
C GLN A 26 -7.12 -39.35 35.77
N ALA A 27 -6.25 -40.17 36.34
CA ALA A 27 -5.26 -41.00 35.67
C ALA A 27 -5.88 -42.24 35.00
N LEU A 28 -5.28 -42.56 33.84
CA LEU A 28 -5.23 -43.79 33.01
C LEU A 28 -5.99 -45.06 33.47
N PRO A 29 -6.50 -45.83 32.50
CA PRO A 29 -5.71 -46.99 32.09
C PRO A 29 -5.46 -47.08 30.57
N THR A 30 -4.32 -47.71 30.29
CA THR A 30 -3.76 -48.14 29.00
C THR A 30 -4.72 -48.88 28.06
N SER A 31 -4.69 -48.50 26.78
CA SER A 31 -4.74 -49.44 25.66
C SER A 31 -3.88 -48.94 24.50
N GLU A 32 -2.95 -49.79 24.08
CA GLU A 32 -2.10 -49.63 22.91
C GLU A 32 -2.96 -49.55 21.64
N GLY A 33 -2.65 -48.62 20.75
CA GLY A 33 -3.30 -48.52 19.45
C GLY A 33 -2.87 -47.27 18.71
N ASP A 34 -2.01 -47.46 17.70
CA ASP A 34 -1.50 -46.51 16.72
C ASP A 34 -2.36 -45.25 16.49
N ILE A 35 -1.81 -44.08 16.84
CA ILE A 35 -2.28 -42.81 16.29
C ILE A 35 -1.08 -42.17 15.61
N ALA A 36 -1.00 -42.41 14.30
CA ALA A 36 -0.08 -41.73 13.40
C ALA A 36 -0.20 -40.21 13.60
N ALA A 37 0.94 -39.55 13.87
CA ALA A 37 1.02 -38.11 13.90
C ALA A 37 0.49 -37.53 12.56
N PRO A 38 -0.41 -36.52 12.57
CA PRO A 38 -0.76 -35.84 11.34
C PRO A 38 0.48 -35.05 10.91
N VAL A 39 1.20 -35.58 9.91
CA VAL A 39 2.22 -34.85 9.19
C VAL A 39 1.54 -33.69 8.47
N SER A 40 1.55 -32.52 9.12
CA SER A 40 1.16 -31.25 8.51
C SER A 40 2.05 -31.01 7.30
N ASN A 41 1.60 -31.46 6.13
CA ASN A 41 2.23 -31.18 4.85
C ASN A 41 1.90 -29.73 4.47
N GLU A 42 2.49 -28.77 5.18
CA GLU A 42 2.58 -27.41 4.67
C GLU A 42 3.51 -27.44 3.45
N PRO A 43 3.06 -27.01 2.26
CA PRO A 43 3.97 -26.90 1.15
C PRO A 43 5.05 -25.90 1.53
N VAL A 44 6.30 -26.38 1.66
CA VAL A 44 7.49 -25.56 1.80
C VAL A 44 7.52 -24.63 0.59
N ARG A 45 6.98 -23.42 0.75
CA ARG A 45 6.99 -22.40 -0.27
C ARG A 45 8.44 -21.97 -0.40
N GLU A 46 9.13 -22.50 -1.39
CA GLU A 46 10.51 -22.11 -1.68
C GLU A 46 10.59 -20.58 -1.67
N PRO A 47 11.55 -19.98 -0.94
CA PRO A 47 11.70 -18.55 -0.94
C PRO A 47 12.00 -18.13 -2.38
N MET A 48 11.08 -17.39 -2.99
CA MET A 48 11.31 -16.80 -4.30
C MET A 48 12.69 -16.13 -4.29
N PRO A 49 13.55 -16.37 -5.31
CA PRO A 49 14.87 -15.77 -5.32
C PRO A 49 14.74 -14.26 -5.18
N LEU A 50 15.44 -13.72 -4.18
CA LEU A 50 15.54 -12.28 -3.97
C LEU A 50 16.16 -11.68 -5.22
N ARG A 51 15.46 -10.73 -5.83
CA ARG A 51 16.01 -10.00 -6.98
C ARG A 51 17.24 -9.23 -6.53
N GLU A 52 18.20 -9.03 -7.44
CA GLU A 52 19.36 -8.21 -7.18
C GLU A 52 18.98 -6.75 -6.96
N GLN A 53 19.70 -6.09 -6.05
CA GLN A 53 19.56 -4.67 -5.75
C GLN A 53 20.21 -3.85 -6.86
N ILE A 54 19.45 -2.93 -7.48
CA ILE A 54 19.91 -2.13 -8.62
C ILE A 54 20.04 -0.67 -8.17
N LEU A 55 21.26 -0.23 -7.92
CA LEU A 55 21.59 1.14 -7.52
C LEU A 55 22.55 1.80 -8.51
N ASP A 56 22.44 3.12 -8.59
CA ASP A 56 23.41 3.96 -9.29
C ASP A 56 24.75 4.04 -8.53
N LYS A 57 25.78 4.57 -9.20
CA LYS A 57 27.09 4.93 -8.59
C LYS A 57 26.98 5.81 -7.35
N GLN A 58 25.87 6.53 -7.18
CA GLN A 58 25.61 7.43 -6.06
C GLN A 58 24.68 6.80 -5.00
N GLY A 59 24.44 5.49 -5.04
CA GLY A 59 23.58 4.78 -4.08
C GLY A 59 22.10 5.14 -4.18
N ARG A 60 21.66 5.64 -5.35
CA ARG A 60 20.27 6.04 -5.58
C ARG A 60 19.56 4.99 -6.42
N ALA A 61 18.31 4.70 -6.09
CA ALA A 61 17.46 3.86 -6.92
C ALA A 61 16.70 4.73 -7.94
N TYR A 62 16.87 4.41 -9.22
CA TYR A 62 16.12 5.03 -10.31
C TYR A 62 14.88 4.23 -10.65
N ALA A 63 13.75 4.89 -10.88
CA ALA A 63 12.58 4.28 -11.49
C ALA A 63 11.73 5.28 -12.28
N THR A 64 10.82 4.75 -13.09
CA THR A 64 9.86 5.55 -13.85
C THR A 64 8.44 5.08 -13.60
N GLY A 65 7.54 6.01 -13.28
CA GLY A 65 6.11 5.76 -13.17
C GLY A 65 5.32 6.48 -14.27
N ARG A 66 4.21 5.87 -14.69
CA ARG A 66 3.32 6.44 -15.72
C ARG A 66 1.86 6.22 -15.34
N ARG A 67 1.01 7.24 -15.51
CA ARG A 67 -0.45 7.14 -15.33
C ARG A 67 -1.13 8.14 -16.26
N LYS A 68 -2.09 7.68 -17.07
CA LYS A 68 -2.65 8.47 -18.17
C LYS A 68 -1.49 9.04 -19.01
N ASP A 69 -1.46 10.35 -19.23
CA ASP A 69 -0.42 11.07 -19.97
C ASP A 69 0.74 11.57 -19.09
N ALA A 70 0.69 11.33 -17.77
CA ALA A 70 1.73 11.77 -16.85
C ALA A 70 2.87 10.76 -16.78
N VAL A 71 4.11 11.26 -16.84
CA VAL A 71 5.35 10.49 -16.70
C VAL A 71 6.17 11.09 -15.56
N ALA A 72 6.54 10.24 -14.61
CA ALA A 72 7.37 10.60 -13.46
C ALA A 72 8.69 9.84 -13.51
N ARG A 73 9.81 10.56 -13.45
CA ARG A 73 11.14 10.01 -13.19
C ARG A 73 11.44 10.21 -11.72
N VAL A 74 11.75 9.13 -11.02
CA VAL A 74 11.91 9.14 -9.56
C VAL A 74 13.29 8.62 -9.21
N TRP A 75 13.93 9.33 -8.29
CA TRP A 75 15.19 8.97 -7.66
C TRP A 75 14.93 8.85 -6.16
N VAL A 76 15.25 7.69 -5.59
CA VAL A 76 15.15 7.45 -4.15
C VAL A 76 16.54 7.32 -3.57
N LYS A 77 16.78 8.00 -2.46
CA LYS A 77 18.01 7.88 -1.67
C LYS A 77 17.64 7.73 -0.18
N PRO A 78 18.42 7.02 0.63
CA PRO A 78 18.23 7.03 2.09
C PRO A 78 18.43 8.45 2.62
N GLY A 79 17.59 8.90 3.55
CA GLY A 79 17.59 10.28 4.02
C GLY A 79 16.50 10.59 5.06
N THR A 80 16.05 11.85 5.07
CA THR A 80 15.16 12.45 6.09
C THR A 80 13.67 12.42 5.75
N GLY A 81 13.27 11.75 4.66
CA GLY A 81 11.86 11.73 4.24
C GLY A 81 11.43 12.92 3.38
N LYS A 82 12.37 13.74 2.87
CA LYS A 82 12.04 14.93 2.07
C LYS A 82 11.64 14.54 0.65
N ILE A 83 10.46 15.00 0.21
CA ILE A 83 9.93 14.73 -1.13
C ILE A 83 9.95 16.02 -1.94
N THR A 84 10.83 16.08 -2.94
CA THR A 84 10.95 17.21 -3.86
C THR A 84 10.40 16.84 -5.24
N ILE A 85 9.47 17.63 -5.76
CA ILE A 85 8.83 17.45 -7.07
C ILE A 85 9.15 18.65 -7.96
N ASN A 86 9.84 18.42 -9.09
CA ASN A 86 10.22 19.47 -10.05
C ASN A 86 10.95 20.67 -9.40
N GLY A 87 11.78 20.41 -8.39
CA GLY A 87 12.52 21.45 -7.66
C GLY A 87 11.70 22.23 -6.64
N ARG A 88 10.45 21.85 -6.39
CA ARG A 88 9.58 22.43 -5.36
C ARG A 88 9.25 21.38 -4.31
N ASP A 89 8.87 21.83 -3.12
CA ASP A 89 8.40 20.94 -2.06
C ASP A 89 7.04 20.33 -2.39
N GLN A 90 6.77 19.13 -1.86
CA GLN A 90 5.53 18.39 -2.12
C GLN A 90 4.27 19.14 -1.69
N GLU A 91 4.34 19.93 -0.63
CA GLU A 91 3.18 20.67 -0.11
C GLU A 91 2.79 21.78 -1.06
N VAL A 92 3.79 22.44 -1.66
CA VAL A 92 3.61 23.54 -2.60
C VAL A 92 3.16 23.02 -3.97
N TYR A 93 3.71 21.89 -4.43
CA TYR A 93 3.35 21.33 -5.75
C TYR A 93 1.96 20.68 -5.74
N PHE A 94 1.65 19.89 -4.71
CA PHE A 94 0.37 19.24 -4.54
C PHE A 94 -0.44 19.95 -3.45
N ALA A 95 -1.06 21.07 -3.81
CA ALA A 95 -1.88 21.87 -2.90
C ALA A 95 -3.04 21.07 -2.23
N ARG A 96 -3.50 19.98 -2.85
CA ARG A 96 -4.56 19.12 -2.28
C ARG A 96 -3.96 18.03 -1.38
N PRO A 97 -4.35 17.92 -0.10
CA PRO A 97 -3.81 16.92 0.82
C PRO A 97 -4.11 15.48 0.38
N THR A 98 -5.23 15.25 -0.31
CA THR A 98 -5.58 13.93 -0.88
C THR A 98 -4.51 13.41 -1.83
N LEU A 99 -3.88 14.28 -2.63
CA LEU A 99 -2.84 13.88 -3.58
C LEU A 99 -1.52 13.53 -2.86
N ARG A 100 -1.22 14.22 -1.77
CA ARG A 100 -0.09 13.92 -0.89
C ARG A 100 -0.25 12.57 -0.21
N LEU A 101 -1.46 12.29 0.29
CA LEU A 101 -1.78 11.00 0.91
C LEU A 101 -1.59 9.83 -0.06
N VAL A 102 -1.96 9.99 -1.34
CA VAL A 102 -1.74 8.97 -2.37
C VAL A 102 -0.26 8.63 -2.56
N ILE A 103 0.64 9.61 -2.42
CA ILE A 103 2.10 9.40 -2.50
C ILE A 103 2.59 8.67 -1.25
N ASN A 104 2.13 9.10 -0.06
CA ASN A 104 2.53 8.55 1.23
C ASN A 104 2.09 7.09 1.45
N GLN A 105 1.02 6.64 0.78
CA GLN A 105 0.53 5.25 0.86
C GLN A 105 1.63 4.19 0.64
N VAL A 106 2.61 4.47 -0.21
CA VAL A 106 3.70 3.51 -0.46
C VAL A 106 4.56 3.33 0.78
N PHE A 107 4.91 4.44 1.44
CA PHE A 107 5.75 4.43 2.63
C PHE A 107 5.06 3.77 3.82
N GLY A 108 3.75 4.00 3.99
CA GLY A 108 2.96 3.37 5.05
C GLY A 108 2.91 1.85 4.92
N ILE A 109 2.74 1.30 3.71
CA ILE A 109 2.71 -0.18 3.51
C ILE A 109 4.09 -0.80 3.70
N THR A 110 5.14 -0.07 3.32
CA THR A 110 6.49 -0.56 3.53
C THR A 110 6.96 -0.37 4.97
N GLU A 111 6.28 0.43 5.79
CA GLU A 111 6.73 0.87 7.14
C GLU A 111 8.09 1.60 7.08
N ARG A 112 8.31 2.38 6.01
CA ARG A 112 9.56 3.14 5.76
C ARG A 112 9.28 4.65 5.67
N GLU A 113 8.34 5.11 6.47
CA GLU A 113 8.05 6.54 6.60
C GLU A 113 9.27 7.28 7.16
N GLY A 114 9.64 8.40 6.53
CA GLY A 114 10.75 9.24 7.00
C GLY A 114 12.17 8.72 6.69
N GLN A 115 12.33 7.53 6.12
CA GLN A 115 13.66 6.92 5.88
C GLN A 115 14.29 7.28 4.53
N TYR A 116 13.48 7.74 3.59
CA TYR A 116 13.89 7.94 2.20
C TYR A 116 13.58 9.36 1.72
N ASP A 117 14.59 10.03 1.19
CA ASP A 117 14.37 11.25 0.41
C ASP A 117 14.03 10.87 -1.04
N VAL A 118 13.06 11.57 -1.60
CA VAL A 118 12.60 11.37 -2.98
C VAL A 118 12.82 12.63 -3.79
N VAL A 119 13.55 12.49 -4.89
CA VAL A 119 13.66 13.55 -5.90
C VAL A 119 12.96 13.07 -7.15
N CYS A 120 11.91 13.77 -7.56
CA CYS A 120 11.17 13.39 -8.75
C CYS A 120 10.99 14.53 -9.74
N THR A 121 11.03 14.17 -11.01
CA THR A 121 10.76 15.05 -12.14
C THR A 121 9.55 14.52 -12.87
N VAL A 122 8.51 15.33 -13.00
CA VAL A 122 7.22 14.92 -13.55
C VAL A 122 6.84 15.82 -14.71
N LYS A 123 6.37 15.21 -15.81
CA LYS A 123 5.91 15.90 -17.02
C LYS A 123 4.60 15.28 -17.52
N GLY A 124 3.75 16.09 -18.14
CA GLY A 124 2.49 15.66 -18.76
C GLY A 124 1.32 15.46 -17.78
N GLY A 125 0.13 15.28 -18.35
CA GLY A 125 -1.12 15.08 -17.61
C GLY A 125 -1.52 16.25 -16.70
N GLY A 126 -2.37 15.95 -15.71
CA GLY A 126 -2.73 16.90 -14.64
C GLY A 126 -2.31 16.37 -13.26
N LEU A 127 -2.46 17.19 -12.21
CA LEU A 127 -1.95 16.93 -10.85
C LEU A 127 -2.34 15.54 -10.30
N SER A 128 -3.58 15.09 -10.51
CA SER A 128 -4.03 13.76 -10.07
C SER A 128 -3.35 12.61 -10.83
N GLY A 129 -3.15 12.77 -12.14
CA GLY A 129 -2.40 11.79 -12.94
C GLY A 129 -0.93 11.75 -12.53
N GLN A 130 -0.35 12.92 -12.27
CA GLN A 130 1.02 13.07 -11.81
C GLN A 130 1.27 12.42 -10.45
N ALA A 131 0.41 12.66 -9.45
CA ALA A 131 0.52 12.02 -8.14
C ALA A 131 0.49 10.48 -8.25
N GLY A 132 -0.40 9.93 -9.08
CA GLY A 132 -0.45 8.49 -9.31
C GLY A 132 0.76 7.94 -10.09
N ALA A 133 1.36 8.74 -10.99
CA ALA A 133 2.60 8.38 -11.66
C ALA A 133 3.79 8.39 -10.68
N VAL A 134 3.87 9.38 -9.79
CA VAL A 134 4.89 9.47 -8.73
C VAL A 134 4.78 8.29 -7.78
N LYS A 135 3.57 7.97 -7.29
CA LYS A 135 3.29 6.80 -6.45
C LYS A 135 3.88 5.53 -7.07
N HIS A 136 3.54 5.25 -8.33
CA HIS A 136 4.02 4.06 -9.03
C HIS A 136 5.54 4.06 -9.23
N GLY A 137 6.13 5.22 -9.49
CA GLY A 137 7.59 5.37 -9.60
C GLY A 137 8.32 5.10 -8.28
N ILE A 138 7.81 5.63 -7.16
CA ILE A 138 8.37 5.37 -5.81
C ILE A 138 8.28 3.89 -5.47
N SER A 139 7.13 3.25 -5.71
CA SER A 139 6.98 1.81 -5.47
C SER A 139 8.01 0.98 -6.24
N GLN A 140 8.25 1.29 -7.52
CA GLN A 140 9.28 0.61 -8.28
C GLN A 140 10.69 0.87 -7.76
N ALA A 141 11.01 2.13 -7.42
CA ALA A 141 12.32 2.50 -6.91
C ALA A 141 12.63 1.81 -5.57
N LEU A 142 11.67 1.75 -4.64
CA LEU A 142 11.82 1.05 -3.37
C LEU A 142 12.07 -0.45 -3.59
N THR A 143 11.39 -1.10 -4.53
CA THR A 143 11.66 -2.52 -4.81
C THR A 143 13.01 -2.79 -5.48
N ARG A 144 13.63 -1.77 -6.08
CA ARG A 144 15.01 -1.86 -6.61
C ARG A 144 16.05 -1.59 -5.52
N PHE A 145 15.70 -0.78 -4.53
CA PHE A 145 16.53 -0.48 -3.38
C PHE A 145 16.53 -1.64 -2.36
N GLU A 146 15.35 -2.12 -1.97
CA GLU A 146 15.15 -3.28 -1.08
C GLU A 146 14.29 -4.33 -1.79
N PRO A 147 14.91 -5.39 -2.35
CA PRO A 147 14.19 -6.44 -3.07
C PRO A 147 13.16 -7.20 -2.21
N VAL A 148 13.39 -7.26 -0.89
CA VAL A 148 12.51 -7.90 0.10
C VAL A 148 11.11 -7.27 0.12
N LEU A 149 11.04 -5.94 -0.01
CA LEU A 149 9.78 -5.18 0.04
C LEU A 149 8.87 -5.43 -1.18
N ARG A 150 9.37 -6.11 -2.21
CA ARG A 150 8.57 -6.38 -3.42
C ARG A 150 7.33 -7.20 -3.12
N ALA A 151 7.40 -8.14 -2.18
CA ALA A 151 6.26 -9.00 -1.84
C ALA A 151 5.09 -8.18 -1.27
N SER A 152 5.35 -7.32 -0.28
CA SER A 152 4.34 -6.46 0.34
C SER A 152 3.78 -5.42 -0.64
N VAL A 153 4.65 -4.75 -1.41
CA VAL A 153 4.23 -3.75 -2.41
C VAL A 153 3.44 -4.38 -3.56
N LYS A 154 3.74 -5.65 -3.93
CA LYS A 154 2.97 -6.41 -4.92
C LYS A 154 1.60 -6.80 -4.37
N ALA A 155 1.53 -7.28 -3.13
CA ALA A 155 0.27 -7.63 -2.47
C ALA A 155 -0.67 -6.42 -2.37
N ALA A 156 -0.12 -5.23 -2.10
CA ALA A 156 -0.86 -3.96 -2.10
C ALA A 156 -1.25 -3.44 -3.49
N GLY A 157 -0.80 -4.06 -4.59
CA GLY A 157 -1.16 -3.68 -5.95
C GLY A 157 -0.47 -2.42 -6.49
N PHE A 158 0.60 -1.91 -5.86
CA PHE A 158 1.25 -0.67 -6.30
C PHE A 158 2.26 -0.85 -7.44
N LEU A 159 2.69 -2.09 -7.69
CA LEU A 159 3.55 -2.44 -8.82
C LEU A 159 2.79 -2.55 -10.16
N THR A 160 1.46 -2.60 -10.12
CA THR A 160 0.65 -2.65 -11.34
C THR A 160 0.41 -1.23 -11.84
N ARG A 161 0.77 -0.97 -13.10
CA ARG A 161 0.45 0.30 -13.74
C ARG A 161 -1.06 0.40 -13.98
N ASP A 162 -1.67 1.53 -13.61
CA ASP A 162 -3.04 1.84 -14.03
C ASP A 162 -3.08 2.05 -15.56
N SER A 163 -3.71 1.11 -16.27
CA SER A 163 -3.82 1.08 -17.73
C SER A 163 -4.90 2.01 -18.28
N ARG A 164 -5.72 2.64 -17.43
CA ARG A 164 -6.82 3.49 -17.87
C ARG A 164 -6.29 4.74 -18.58
N VAL A 165 -6.71 4.92 -19.82
CA VAL A 165 -6.40 6.09 -20.66
C VAL A 165 -7.72 6.66 -21.19
N VAL A 166 -7.75 7.95 -21.55
CA VAL A 166 -8.93 8.60 -22.10
C VAL A 166 -9.25 7.99 -23.46
N GLU A 167 -10.46 7.43 -23.60
CA GLU A 167 -10.96 6.94 -24.89
C GLU A 167 -11.08 8.11 -25.88
N ARG A 168 -10.64 7.89 -27.12
CA ARG A 168 -10.81 8.86 -28.21
C ARG A 168 -12.28 9.14 -28.50
N LYS A 169 -12.57 10.32 -29.05
CA LYS A 169 -13.89 10.62 -29.61
C LYS A 169 -14.16 9.71 -30.81
N LYS A 170 -15.33 9.05 -30.81
CA LYS A 170 -15.82 8.26 -31.94
C LYS A 170 -16.70 9.14 -32.83
N TYR A 171 -16.67 8.91 -34.14
CA TYR A 171 -17.54 9.63 -35.08
C TYR A 171 -19.01 9.33 -34.78
N GLY A 172 -19.90 10.26 -35.15
CA GLY A 172 -21.35 10.14 -34.86
C GLY A 172 -21.74 10.25 -33.39
N LYS A 173 -20.78 10.49 -32.47
CA LYS A 173 -21.03 10.65 -31.04
C LYS A 173 -20.52 12.00 -30.53
N ALA A 174 -21.20 12.57 -29.53
CA ALA A 174 -20.82 13.83 -28.90
C ALA A 174 -19.51 13.69 -28.09
N LYS A 175 -19.29 12.54 -27.44
CA LYS A 175 -18.06 12.16 -26.72
C LYS A 175 -17.67 10.71 -27.04
N ALA A 176 -16.74 10.10 -26.30
CA ALA A 176 -16.31 8.71 -26.49
C ALA A 176 -17.50 7.71 -26.55
N ARG A 177 -18.50 7.89 -25.67
CA ARG A 177 -19.69 7.02 -25.59
C ARG A 177 -21.03 7.74 -25.73
N ARG A 178 -21.11 9.03 -25.35
CA ARG A 178 -22.33 9.84 -25.37
C ARG A 178 -22.86 10.03 -26.80
N SER A 179 -24.01 9.43 -27.11
CA SER A 179 -24.76 9.66 -28.35
C SER A 179 -25.61 10.94 -28.26
N PHE A 180 -26.02 11.44 -29.42
CA PHE A 180 -27.11 12.42 -29.50
C PHE A 180 -28.45 11.74 -29.18
N GLN A 181 -29.48 12.52 -28.87
CA GLN A 181 -30.83 12.02 -28.65
C GLN A 181 -31.35 11.38 -29.95
N PHE A 182 -31.86 10.15 -29.86
CA PHE A 182 -32.45 9.43 -30.99
C PHE A 182 -33.96 9.70 -31.05
N SER A 183 -34.48 10.05 -32.23
CA SER A 183 -35.92 10.19 -32.48
C SER A 183 -36.42 8.95 -33.23
N LYS A 184 -37.33 8.18 -32.62
CA LYS A 184 -37.85 6.89 -33.12
C LYS A 184 -39.11 7.05 -33.99
N ARG A 185 -39.26 8.17 -34.71
CA ARG A 185 -40.45 8.38 -35.53
C ARG A 185 -40.49 7.44 -36.73
#